data_AF-A0A7X1Y5R5-F1
#
_entry.id   AF-A0A7X1Y5R5-F1
#
_cell.length_a   1.000
_cell.length_b   1.000
_cell.length_c   1.000
_cell.angle_alpha   90.00
_cell.angle_beta   90.00
_cell.angle_gamma   90.00
#
_symmetry.space_group_name_H-M   'P 1'
#
loop_
_entity.id
_entity.type
_entity.pdbx_description
1 polymer ?
#
loop_
_entity_poly.entity_id
_entity_poly.type
_entity_poly.pdbx_seq_one_letter_code
_entity_poly.pdbx_strand_id
1 'polypeptide(L)' 'MATSVTASPINMPAVKTVGFLVIPNFTTIGFASAIETLRMANMAARCEMFRSVIIAPTLD' A
#
# COMPACT_ATOMS: atom_id res chain seq x y z
N MET A 1 -38.70 8.80 17.28
CA MET A 1 -37.30 8.72 17.72
C MET A 1 -36.68 7.51 17.04
N ALA A 2 -35.75 7.72 16.10
CA ALA A 2 -35.07 6.62 15.41
C ALA A 2 -33.76 6.32 16.15
N THR A 3 -33.64 5.11 16.70
CA THR A 3 -32.44 4.63 17.37
C THR A 3 -31.32 4.41 16.35
N SER A 4 -30.25 5.16 16.49
CA SER A 4 -29.00 5.00 15.73
C SER A 4 -28.38 3.63 16.04
N VAL A 5 -28.33 2.76 15.03
CA VAL A 5 -27.61 1.49 15.10
C VAL A 5 -26.12 1.80 15.12
N THR A 6 -25.48 1.62 16.28
CA THR A 6 -24.03 1.64 16.41
C THR A 6 -23.49 0.40 15.70
N ALA A 7 -23.00 0.58 14.47
CA ALA A 7 -22.30 -0.47 13.75
C ALA A 7 -21.04 -0.85 14.54
N SER A 8 -20.92 -2.13 14.90
CA SER A 8 -19.68 -2.72 15.39
C SER A 8 -18.53 -2.36 14.45
N PRO A 9 -17.32 -2.03 14.93
CA PRO A 9 -16.19 -1.78 14.04
C PRO A 9 -15.95 -3.07 13.25
N ILE A 10 -16.35 -3.04 11.98
CA ILE A 10 -16.00 -4.04 10.99
C ILE A 10 -14.48 -4.17 11.09
N ASN A 11 -13.96 -5.38 11.27
CA ASN A 11 -12.54 -5.67 11.30
C ASN A 11 -11.93 -5.26 9.95
N MET A 12 -11.63 -3.97 9.80
CA MET A 12 -11.10 -3.41 8.58
C MET A 12 -9.70 -3.97 8.42
N PRO A 13 -9.40 -4.62 7.28
CA PRO A 13 -8.06 -5.12 7.02
C PRO A 13 -7.06 -3.97 7.22
N ALA A 14 -6.11 -4.14 8.15
CA ALA A 14 -5.10 -3.14 8.39
C ALA A 14 -4.27 -2.91 7.12
N VAL A 15 -4.09 -1.65 6.73
CA VAL A 15 -3.27 -1.27 5.58
C VAL A 15 -1.84 -1.77 5.77
N LYS A 16 -1.35 -2.57 4.82
CA LYS A 16 0.02 -3.11 4.84
C LYS A 16 0.97 -2.16 4.14
N THR A 17 2.01 -1.70 4.84
CA THR A 17 3.05 -0.85 4.24
C THR A 17 4.19 -1.71 3.71
N VAL A 18 4.58 -1.49 2.46
CA VAL A 18 5.66 -2.19 1.75
C VAL A 18 6.73 -1.18 1.34
N GLY A 19 7.96 -1.36 1.84
CA GLY A 19 9.10 -0.51 1.52
C GLY A 19 9.93 -1.05 0.36
N PHE A 20 10.29 -0.18 -0.57
CA PHE A 20 11.18 -0.48 -1.68
C PHE A 20 12.50 0.26 -1.47
N LEU A 21 13.57 -0.48 -1.14
CA LEU A 21 14.92 0.06 -1.09
C LEU A 21 15.47 0.18 -2.51
N VAL A 22 15.62 1.40 -3.00
CA VAL A 22 16.18 1.69 -4.32
C VAL A 22 17.68 1.90 -4.19
N ILE A 23 18.46 1.00 -4.79
CA ILE A 23 19.92 1.09 -4.83
C ILE A 23 20.39 1.63 -6.19
N PRO A 24 21.63 2.16 -6.28
CA PRO A 24 22.21 2.53 -7.58
C PRO A 24 22.14 1.38 -8.59
N ASN A 25 21.83 1.72 -9.85
CA ASN A 25 21.69 0.76 -10.95
C ASN A 25 20.56 -0.28 -10.76
N PHE A 26 19.64 -0.06 -9.81
CA PHE A 26 18.44 -0.89 -9.70
C PHE A 26 17.54 -0.72 -10.93
N THR A 27 16.87 -1.79 -11.35
CA THR A 27 16.01 -1.77 -12.52
C THR A 27 14.74 -0.95 -12.27
N THR A 28 14.59 0.16 -13.00
CA THR A 28 13.38 0.99 -12.98
C THR A 28 12.15 0.19 -13.40
N ILE A 29 12.29 -0.75 -14.34
CA ILE A 29 11.17 -1.59 -14.81
C ILE A 29 10.72 -2.56 -13.71
N GLY A 30 11.67 -3.21 -13.02
CA GLY A 30 11.34 -4.12 -11.92
C GLY A 30 10.74 -3.38 -10.71
N PHE A 31 11.21 -2.16 -10.44
CA PHE A 31 10.59 -1.30 -9.44
C PHE A 31 9.13 -0.95 -9.77
N ALA A 32 8.89 -0.46 -10.99
CA ALA A 32 7.58 -0.01 -11.43
C ALA A 32 6.55 -1.17 -11.48
N SER A 33 6.96 -2.36 -11.91
CA SER A 33 6.07 -3.53 -11.98
C SER A 33 5.59 -3.99 -10.61
N ALA A 34 6.46 -3.91 -9.58
CA ALA A 34 6.10 -4.24 -8.21
C ALA A 34 5.11 -3.22 -7.62
N ILE A 35 5.35 -1.92 -7.83
CA ILE A 35 4.42 -0.87 -7.37
C ILE A 35 3.06 -1.00 -8.06
N GLU A 36 3.03 -1.19 -9.38
CA GLU A 36 1.75 -1.24 -10.09
C GLU A 36 0.93 -2.46 -9.66
N THR A 37 1.57 -3.58 -9.31
CA THR A 37 0.88 -4.76 -8.75
C THR A 37 0.14 -4.41 -7.45
N LEU A 38 0.77 -3.68 -6.54
CA LEU A 38 0.11 -3.25 -5.29
C LEU A 38 -1.05 -2.27 -5.57
N ARG A 39 -0.85 -1.37 -6.54
CA ARG A 39 -1.87 -0.40 -6.96
C ARG A 39 -3.09 -1.09 -7.58
N MET A 40 -2.85 -2.09 -8.42
CA MET A 40 -3.88 -2.93 -9.03
C MET A 40 -4.60 -3.80 -7.99
N ALA A 41 -3.89 -4.30 -6.97
CA ALA A 41 -4.52 -5.02 -5.85
C ALA A 41 -5.49 -4.12 -5.06
N ASN A 42 -5.09 -2.89 -4.74
CA ASN A 42 -5.98 -1.90 -4.12
C ASN A 42 -7.19 -1.58 -5.02
N MET A 43 -6.96 -1.40 -6.32
CA MET A 43 -8.02 -1.14 -7.29
C MET A 43 -9.02 -2.29 -7.36
N ALA A 44 -8.54 -3.54 -7.40
CA ALA A 44 -9.38 -4.73 -7.40
C ALA A 44 -10.19 -4.88 -6.11
N ALA A 45 -9.59 -4.54 -4.96
CA ALA A 45 -10.24 -4.58 -3.66
C ALA A 45 -11.21 -3.41 -3.40
N ARG A 46 -11.15 -2.35 -4.22
CA ARG A 46 -11.88 -1.08 -4.02
C ARG A 46 -11.62 -0.44 -2.65
N CYS A 47 -10.48 -0.73 -2.05
CA CYS A 47 -10.02 -0.15 -0.79
C CYS A 47 -8.49 -0.11 -0.74
N GLU A 48 -7.93 0.70 0.16
CA GLU A 48 -6.49 0.72 0.40
C GLU A 48 -6.11 -0.51 1.23
N MET A 49 -5.49 -1.52 0.60
CA MET A 49 -4.92 -2.69 1.29
C MET A 49 -3.41 -2.56 1.47
N PHE A 50 -2.75 -1.93 0.51
CA PHE A 50 -1.30 -1.79 0.45
C PHE A 50 -0.90 -0.33 0.28
N ARG A 51 0.16 0.07 0.98
CA ARG A 51 0.82 1.36 0.83
C ARG A 51 2.27 1.13 0.47
N SER A 52 2.74 1.69 -0.63
CA SER A 52 4.16 1.63 -1.00
C SER A 52 4.92 2.84 -0.47
N VAL A 53 6.15 2.62 0.00
CA VAL A 53 7.09 3.70 0.34
C VAL A 53 8.43 3.45 -0.36
N ILE A 54 9.06 4.52 -0.83
CA ILE A 54 10.38 4.47 -1.45
C ILE A 54 11.41 4.81 -0.38
N ILE A 55 12.40 3.94 -0.23
CA ILE A 55 13.51 4.12 0.69
C ILE A 55 14.76 4.29 -0.18
N ALA A 56 15.44 5.41 -0.04
CA ALA A 56 16.73 5.65 -0.68
C ALA A 56 17.84 5.54 0.38
N PRO A 57 19.00 4.94 0.06
CA PRO A 57 20.15 5.02 0.92
C PRO A 57 20.59 6.49 1.03
N THR A 58 20.86 6.95 2.25
CA THR A 58 21.60 8.20 2.45
C THR A 58 23.02 7.99 1.94
N LEU A 59 23.50 8.88 1.08
CA LEU A 59 24.92 8.99 0.77
C LEU A 59 25.54 9.79 1.93
N ASP A 60 26.11 9.09 2.92
CA ASP A 60 27.04 9.66 3.87
C ASP A 60 28.46 9.68 3.28
#